data_AF-A0A1S3SR04-F1
#
_entry.id   AF-A0A1S3SR04-F1
#
_cell.length_a   1.000
_cell.length_b   1.000
_cell.length_c   1.000
_cell.angle_alpha   90.00
_cell.angle_beta   90.00
_cell.angle_gamma   90.00
#
_symmetry.space_group_name_H-M   'P 1'
#
loop_
_entity.id
_entity.type
_entity.pdbx_description
1 polymer ?
#
loop_
_entity_poly.entity_id
_entity_poly.type
_entity_poly.pdbx_seq_one_letter_code
_entity_poly.pdbx_strand_id
1 'polypeptide(L)'
;MAFNTASGHYEYLVMPFGLTNAPAVFQALVNDVLRDMLNRFVFVYFNDLLIYSRSAQEHILHGRQVLQHLLENQLSVKVGEV
;
A
#
# COMPACT_ATOMS: atom_id res chain seq x y z
N MET A 1 0.53 0.82 18.08
CA MET A 1 1.19 -0.31 18.80
C MET A 1 2.38 0.27 19.55
N ALA A 2 2.46 0.04 20.87
CA ALA A 2 3.54 0.54 21.72
C ALA A 2 4.63 -0.53 21.88
N PHE A 3 5.91 -0.16 21.76
CA PHE A 3 7.05 -0.99 22.10
C PHE A 3 7.83 -0.35 23.25
N ASN A 4 8.43 -1.20 24.09
CA ASN A 4 9.12 -0.76 25.28
C ASN A 4 10.62 -0.78 25.09
N THR A 5 11.26 0.35 25.34
CA THR A 5 12.72 0.46 25.49
C THR A 5 13.06 0.68 26.96
N ALA A 6 14.30 0.40 27.36
CA ALA A 6 14.74 0.53 28.76
C ALA A 6 14.56 1.96 29.33
N SER A 7 14.33 2.96 28.48
CA SER A 7 14.14 4.37 28.82
C SER A 7 12.71 4.88 28.57
N GLY A 8 11.75 4.05 28.15
CA GLY A 8 10.35 4.44 28.02
C GLY A 8 9.53 3.69 26.96
N HIS A 9 8.23 3.93 26.99
CA HIS A 9 7.24 3.43 26.04
C HIS A 9 7.19 4.33 24.80
N TYR A 10 7.36 3.74 23.61
CA TYR A 10 7.24 4.44 22.33
C TYR A 10 6.14 3.82 21.47
N GLU A 11 5.27 4.64 20.91
CA GLU A 11 4.24 4.19 19.97
C GLU A 11 4.73 4.31 18.53
N TYR A 12 4.51 3.27 17.74
CA TYR A 12 4.73 3.31 16.30
C TYR A 12 3.71 4.24 15.64
N LEU A 13 4.19 5.38 15.15
CA LEU A 13 3.42 6.32 14.30
C LEU A 13 3.22 5.79 12.87
N VAL A 14 4.08 4.87 12.45
CA VAL A 14 4.00 4.14 11.17
C VAL A 14 4.26 2.66 11.43
N MET A 15 3.67 1.79 10.63
CA MET A 15 3.80 0.33 10.81
C MET A 15 5.26 -0.12 10.63
N PRO A 16 5.88 -0.77 11.64
CA PRO A 16 7.24 -1.27 11.52
C PRO A 16 7.30 -2.53 10.66
N PHE A 17 8.33 -2.62 9.81
CA PHE A 17 8.67 -3.83 9.08
C PHE A 17 9.04 -4.96 10.05
N GLY A 18 8.45 -6.15 9.88
CA GLY A 18 8.77 -7.35 10.67
C GLY A 18 7.70 -7.83 11.65
N LEU A 19 6.52 -7.18 11.72
CA LEU A 19 5.39 -7.72 12.48
C LEU A 19 4.65 -8.78 11.66
N THR A 20 4.38 -9.94 12.25
CA THR A 20 3.63 -11.05 11.63
C THR A 20 2.22 -10.66 11.17
N ASN A 21 1.65 -9.58 11.73
CA ASN A 21 0.36 -8.99 11.34
C ASN A 21 0.46 -7.71 10.48
N ALA A 22 1.67 -7.24 10.16
CA ALA A 22 1.86 -6.09 9.26
C ALA A 22 1.24 -6.30 7.87
N PRO A 23 1.34 -7.49 7.23
CA PRO A 23 0.74 -7.70 5.92
C PRO A 23 -0.78 -7.57 5.95
N ALA A 24 -1.44 -8.07 7.00
CA ALA A 24 -2.90 -8.04 7.10
C ALA A 24 -3.44 -6.61 7.29
N VAL A 25 -2.76 -5.79 8.09
CA VAL A 25 -3.18 -4.40 8.32
C VAL A 25 -2.83 -3.51 7.11
N PHE A 26 -1.69 -3.74 6.46
CA PHE A 26 -1.34 -3.06 5.20
C PHE A 26 -2.35 -3.42 4.10
N GLN A 27 -2.67 -4.71 3.96
CA GLN A 27 -3.66 -5.18 3.01
C GLN A 27 -5.05 -4.58 3.29
N ALA A 28 -5.48 -4.49 4.55
CA ALA A 28 -6.75 -3.86 4.90
C ALA A 28 -6.79 -2.36 4.53
N LEU A 29 -5.70 -1.64 4.78
CA LEU A 29 -5.56 -0.22 4.43
C LEU A 29 -5.59 -0.02 2.92
N VAL A 30 -4.76 -0.77 2.18
CA VAL A 30 -4.72 -0.69 0.71
C VAL A 30 -6.05 -1.15 0.11
N ASN A 31 -6.72 -2.15 0.71
CA ASN A 31 -8.03 -2.59 0.26
C ASN A 31 -9.12 -1.54 0.48
N ASP A 32 -8.99 -0.68 1.48
CA ASP A 32 -9.94 0.41 1.74
C ASP A 32 -9.65 1.60 0.80
N VAL A 33 -8.39 2.01 0.70
CA VAL A 33 -7.94 3.12 -0.15
C VAL A 33 -8.15 2.84 -1.65
N LEU A 34 -7.94 1.61 -2.09
CA LEU A 34 -8.06 1.21 -3.50
C LEU A 34 -9.33 0.41 -3.77
N ARG A 35 -10.31 0.39 -2.85
CA ARG A 35 -11.54 -0.40 -2.97
C ARG A 35 -12.23 -0.23 -4.32
N ASP A 36 -12.26 1.00 -4.83
CA ASP A 36 -12.95 1.36 -6.08
C ASP A 36 -12.21 0.89 -7.35
N MET A 37 -10.93 0.55 -7.20
CA MET A 37 -9.99 0.17 -8.27
C MET A 37 -9.63 -1.32 -8.22
N LEU A 38 -9.75 -1.93 -7.03
CA LEU A 38 -9.60 -3.35 -6.79
C LEU A 38 -10.56 -4.16 -7.65
N ASN A 39 -10.05 -5.26 -8.21
CA ASN A 39 -10.80 -6.17 -9.07
C ASN A 39 -11.27 -5.56 -10.42
N ARG A 40 -10.84 -4.33 -10.74
CA ARG A 40 -11.05 -3.71 -12.06
C ARG A 40 -9.76 -3.73 -12.88
N PHE A 41 -8.71 -3.14 -12.34
CA PHE A 41 -7.39 -3.06 -12.97
C PHE A 41 -6.23 -3.05 -11.95
N VAL A 42 -6.55 -3.16 -10.66
CA VAL A 42 -5.58 -3.26 -9.55
C VAL A 42 -5.82 -4.57 -8.80
N PHE A 43 -4.72 -5.27 -8.50
CA PHE A 43 -4.69 -6.46 -7.67
C PHE A 43 -3.61 -6.30 -6.59
N VAL A 44 -3.94 -6.60 -5.33
CA VAL A 44 -3.03 -6.47 -4.20
C VAL A 44 -2.70 -7.87 -3.70
N TYR A 45 -1.42 -8.20 -3.61
CA TYR A 45 -0.94 -9.49 -3.13
C TYR A 45 0.13 -9.30 -2.06
N PHE A 46 -0.24 -9.55 -0.79
CA PHE A 46 0.60 -9.30 0.39
C PHE A 46 1.15 -7.87 0.44
N ASN A 47 2.40 -7.68 0.00
CA ASN A 47 3.11 -6.39 0.03
C ASN A 47 3.19 -5.75 -1.36
N ASP A 48 2.76 -6.44 -2.40
CA ASP A 48 2.91 -6.01 -3.78
C ASP A 48 1.56 -5.59 -4.37
N LEU A 49 1.62 -4.54 -5.20
CA LEU A 49 0.46 -3.97 -5.88
C LEU A 49 0.68 -4.14 -7.39
N LEU A 50 -0.15 -4.96 -8.01
CA LEU A 50 -0.14 -5.26 -9.43
C LEU A 50 -1.19 -4.42 -10.15
N ILE A 51 -0.76 -3.67 -11.16
CA ILE A 51 -1.66 -2.92 -12.04
C ILE A 51 -1.64 -3.62 -13.40
N TYR A 52 -2.80 -4.01 -13.91
CA TYR A 52 -2.92 -4.66 -15.22
C TYR A 52 -3.85 -3.85 -16.13
N SER A 53 -3.56 -3.83 -17.43
CA SER A 53 -4.34 -3.05 -18.41
C SER A 53 -4.23 -3.71 -19.79
N ARG A 54 -5.19 -3.44 -20.68
CA ARG A 54 -5.22 -4.07 -22.01
C ARG A 54 -4.37 -3.33 -23.03
N SER A 55 -4.12 -2.04 -22.80
CA SER A 55 -3.24 -1.21 -23.62
C SER A 55 -2.26 -0.41 -22.77
N ALA A 56 -1.15 0.03 -23.38
CA ALA A 56 -0.16 0.87 -22.70
C ALA A 56 -0.73 2.24 -22.30
N GLN A 57 -1.63 2.82 -23.10
CA GLN A 57 -2.28 4.10 -22.77
C GLN A 57 -3.19 3.96 -21.55
N GLU A 58 -3.98 2.89 -21.48
CA GLU A 58 -4.77 2.57 -20.28
C GLU A 58 -3.88 2.32 -19.07
N HIS A 59 -2.74 1.64 -19.26
CA HIS A 59 -1.82 1.36 -18.16
C HIS A 59 -1.27 2.64 -17.52
N ILE A 60 -0.92 3.64 -18.33
CA ILE A 60 -0.45 4.95 -17.84
C ILE A 60 -1.58 5.66 -17.07
N LEU A 61 -2.81 5.62 -17.60
CA LEU A 61 -3.97 6.24 -16.94
C LEU A 61 -4.26 5.58 -15.58
N HIS A 62 -4.31 4.26 -15.55
CA HIS A 62 -4.54 3.47 -14.33
C HIS A 62 -3.41 3.67 -13.32
N GLY A 63 -2.15 3.63 -13.76
CA GLY A 63 -1.00 3.90 -12.90
C GLY A 63 -1.06 5.28 -12.27
N ARG A 64 -1.43 6.31 -13.05
CA ARG A 64 -1.60 7.67 -12.55
C ARG A 64 -2.72 7.77 -11.51
N GLN A 65 -3.87 7.13 -11.75
CA GLN A 65 -4.97 7.13 -10.79
C GLN A 65 -4.58 6.45 -9.48
N VAL A 66 -3.88 5.31 -9.54
CA VAL A 66 -3.43 4.58 -8.35
C VAL A 66 -2.45 5.42 -7.54
N LEU A 67 -1.45 6.02 -8.20
CA LEU A 67 -0.49 6.90 -7.55
C LEU A 67 -1.17 8.12 -6.92
N GLN A 68 -2.19 8.68 -7.57
CA GLN A 68 -2.94 9.81 -7.04
C GLN A 68 -3.71 9.45 -5.76
N HIS A 69 -4.43 8.32 -5.73
CA HIS A 69 -5.14 7.88 -4.52
C HIS A 69 -4.18 7.53 -3.38
N LEU A 70 -3.02 6.96 -3.70
CA LEU A 70 -1.99 6.69 -2.68
C LEU A 70 -1.44 8.01 -2.11
N LEU A 71 -1.20 9.01 -2.95
CA LEU A 71 -0.76 10.34 -2.52
C LEU A 71 -1.82 11.03 -1.64
N GLU A 72 -3.09 10.98 -2.02
CA GLU A 72 -4.23 11.55 -1.27
C GLU A 72 -4.34 10.92 0.14
N ASN A 73 -3.95 9.65 0.27
CA ASN A 73 -3.95 8.92 1.53
C ASN A 73 -2.58 8.94 2.25
N GLN A 74 -1.64 9.79 1.83
CA GLN A 74 -0.30 9.95 2.41
C GLN A 74 0.53 8.65 2.40
N LEU A 75 0.25 7.76 1.44
CA LEU A 75 0.97 6.51 1.22
C LEU A 75 2.03 6.70 0.14
N SER A 76 3.28 6.38 0.49
CA SER A 76 4.41 6.41 -0.44
C SER A 76 4.69 5.01 -0.99
N VAL A 77 4.68 4.87 -2.31
CA VAL A 77 5.08 3.63 -2.99
C VAL A 77 6.57 3.70 -3.32
N LYS A 78 7.31 2.65 -2.94
CA LYS A 78 8.65 2.45 -3.46
C LYS A 78 8.54 1.61 -4.72
N VAL A 79 8.89 2.18 -5.87
CA VAL A 79 8.99 1.42 -7.13
C VAL A 79 10.10 0.39 -6.93
N GLY A 80 9.74 -0.90 -6.94
CA GLY A 80 10.71 -1.99 -6.99
C GLY A 80 11.38 -1.98 -8.35
N GLU A 81 12.71 -2.00 -8.38
CA GLU A 81 13.47 -2.17 -9.61
C GLU A 81 13.08 -3.49 -10.26
N VAL A 82 12.74 -3.42 -11.56
CA VAL A 82 12.45 -4.57 -12.42
C VAL A 82 13.75 -5.14 -12.97
#